data_AF-S6A1S9-F1
#
_entry.id   AF-S6A1S9-F1
#
_cell.length_a   1.000
_cell.length_b   1.000
_cell.length_c   1.000
_cell.angle_alpha   90.00
_cell.angle_beta   90.00
_cell.angle_gamma   90.00
#
_symmetry.space_group_name_H-M   'P 1'
#
loop_
_entity.id
_entity.type
_entity.pdbx_description
1 polymer ?
#
loop_
_entity_poly.entity_id
_entity_poly.type
_entity_poly.pdbx_seq_one_letter_code
_entity_poly.pdbx_strand_id
1 'polypeptide(L)'
;RVSTKIGSSMKSVGEVMAIGRCFEEAFQKALRMVDENVVGFCPYLKSVNEDELEKPTDKRMFVLAAAIKAGYTTEKIYQLTKIDQWFLEKMRNIIVYQNRLEDLEQTKLTYEVLLRAKQLGFSDKQIAMAVKSTELAIRKQRKEMSILPFVKQIDTVAAEWPASTNYLYLTYNGTSHDLGFPEGYVMVIGSGVYRIGSSVEFDWCAVSCLRELRNLGKKTIMVNYNPETVSTDYDMSDRLYFEEISFEVVMDIYDQEAPEGIILSMGGQLPNNIAMDLHRQEARILGTSPEQIDGAENRFEFSRMLDRIGVLQPKWRELTNLEAAV
;
A
#
# COMPACT_ATOMS: atom_id res chain seq x y z
N ARG A 1 12.32 21.76 -16.66
CA ARG A 1 11.54 20.65 -16.06
C ARG A 1 11.49 19.51 -17.06
N VAL A 2 11.65 18.26 -16.62
CA VAL A 2 11.53 17.07 -17.49
C VAL A 2 10.07 16.91 -17.91
N SER A 3 9.83 16.49 -19.16
CA SER A 3 8.48 16.26 -19.69
C SER A 3 7.84 15.02 -19.05
N THR A 4 6.66 15.19 -18.47
CA THR A 4 5.83 14.14 -17.85
C THR A 4 5.08 13.28 -18.87
N LYS A 5 5.15 13.60 -20.17
CA LYS A 5 4.54 12.80 -21.24
C LYS A 5 5.27 11.47 -21.39
N ILE A 6 4.49 10.40 -21.50
CA ILE A 6 4.97 9.04 -21.73
C ILE A 6 4.88 8.74 -23.23
N GLY A 7 5.87 8.02 -23.74
CA GLY A 7 5.95 7.57 -25.13
C GLY A 7 6.70 6.25 -25.21
N SER A 8 7.33 5.97 -26.34
CA SER A 8 8.07 4.72 -26.56
C SER A 8 9.36 4.59 -25.75
N SER A 9 9.93 5.71 -25.29
CA SER A 9 11.12 5.71 -24.44
C SER A 9 10.71 5.66 -22.97
N MET A 10 11.17 4.63 -22.26
CA MET A 10 10.93 4.45 -20.83
C MET A 10 11.51 5.61 -20.01
N LYS A 11 10.73 6.05 -19.04
CA LYS A 11 11.09 7.06 -18.04
C LYS A 11 10.76 6.63 -16.61
N SER A 12 10.17 5.45 -16.43
CA SER A 12 9.89 4.87 -15.13
C SER A 12 11.20 4.54 -14.41
N VAL A 13 11.17 4.67 -13.08
CA VAL A 13 12.32 4.37 -12.19
C VAL A 13 12.08 3.12 -11.34
N GLY A 14 10.91 2.50 -11.47
CA GLY A 14 10.49 1.31 -10.75
C GLY A 14 9.07 0.92 -11.16
N GLU A 15 8.64 -0.24 -10.69
CA GLU A 15 7.33 -0.81 -10.94
C GLU A 15 6.78 -1.53 -9.70
N VAL A 16 5.49 -1.84 -9.73
CA VAL A 16 4.80 -2.58 -8.67
C VAL A 16 3.96 -3.66 -9.29
N MET A 17 3.72 -4.72 -8.52
CA MET A 17 2.77 -5.76 -8.89
C MET A 17 1.75 -5.93 -7.77
N ALA A 18 0.50 -6.21 -8.12
CA ALA A 18 -0.55 -6.47 -7.15
C ALA A 18 -1.38 -7.66 -7.61
N ILE A 19 -1.86 -8.43 -6.63
CA ILE A 19 -2.63 -9.64 -6.88
C ILE A 19 -4.00 -9.48 -6.23
N GLY A 20 -5.03 -9.83 -7.01
CA GLY A 20 -6.42 -9.81 -6.61
C GLY A 20 -7.22 -10.80 -7.47
N ARG A 21 -8.37 -11.24 -7.00
CA ARG A 21 -9.21 -12.22 -7.73
C ARG A 21 -10.16 -11.56 -8.72
N CYS A 22 -10.16 -10.23 -8.79
CA CYS A 22 -10.78 -9.46 -9.85
C CYS A 22 -9.88 -8.30 -10.24
N PHE A 23 -10.14 -7.71 -11.42
CA PHE A 23 -9.36 -6.59 -11.93
C PHE A 23 -9.42 -5.40 -10.99
N GLU A 24 -10.62 -5.06 -10.49
CA GLU A 24 -10.83 -3.91 -9.61
C GLU A 24 -9.98 -4.00 -8.34
N GLU A 25 -9.94 -5.19 -7.72
CA GLU A 25 -9.14 -5.45 -6.52
C GLU A 25 -7.64 -5.28 -6.78
N ALA A 26 -7.12 -5.97 -7.82
CA ALA A 26 -5.70 -5.89 -8.17
C ALA A 26 -5.30 -4.46 -8.59
N PHE A 27 -6.14 -3.79 -9.37
CA PHE A 27 -5.87 -2.45 -9.89
C PHE A 27 -5.79 -1.40 -8.77
N GLN A 28 -6.72 -1.42 -7.81
CA GLN A 28 -6.69 -0.47 -6.70
C GLN A 28 -5.51 -0.71 -5.76
N LYS A 29 -5.15 -1.96 -5.48
CA LYS A 29 -3.92 -2.29 -4.73
C LYS A 29 -2.67 -1.75 -5.43
N ALA A 30 -2.53 -2.03 -6.73
CA ALA A 30 -1.39 -1.56 -7.51
C ALA A 30 -1.25 -0.02 -7.45
N LEU A 31 -2.35 0.72 -7.56
CA LEU A 31 -2.32 2.18 -7.47
C LEU A 31 -1.83 2.70 -6.11
N ARG A 32 -2.18 2.03 -5.01
CA ARG A 32 -1.67 2.39 -3.67
C ARG A 32 -0.20 2.04 -3.49
N MET A 33 0.23 0.92 -4.07
CA MET A 33 1.64 0.48 -4.06
C MET A 33 2.57 1.45 -4.82
N VAL A 34 2.08 2.12 -5.88
CA VAL A 34 2.88 3.07 -6.68
C VAL A 34 3.27 4.31 -5.88
N ASP A 35 2.37 4.85 -5.06
CA ASP A 35 2.52 6.15 -4.37
C ASP A 35 1.71 6.12 -3.07
N GLU A 36 2.37 6.28 -1.92
CA GLU A 36 1.76 6.19 -0.58
C GLU A 36 0.67 7.26 -0.34
N ASN A 37 0.69 8.34 -1.13
CA ASN A 37 -0.31 9.40 -1.07
C ASN A 37 -1.59 9.07 -1.85
N VAL A 38 -1.54 8.02 -2.68
CA VAL A 38 -2.68 7.56 -3.48
C VAL A 38 -3.44 6.49 -2.70
N VAL A 39 -4.74 6.70 -2.54
CA VAL A 39 -5.61 5.77 -1.78
C VAL A 39 -6.30 4.70 -2.64
N GLY A 40 -6.10 4.75 -3.96
CA GLY A 40 -6.73 3.88 -4.95
C GLY A 40 -7.02 4.63 -6.25
N PHE A 41 -8.04 4.21 -6.99
CA PHE A 41 -8.47 4.88 -8.22
C PHE A 41 -9.29 6.15 -7.93
N CYS A 42 -8.60 7.18 -7.45
CA CYS A 42 -9.21 8.40 -6.91
C CYS A 42 -9.49 9.45 -8.00
N PRO A 43 -10.76 9.91 -8.15
CA PRO A 43 -11.15 10.91 -9.16
C PRO A 43 -10.84 12.36 -8.76
N TYR A 44 -10.30 12.60 -7.55
CA TYR A 44 -10.09 13.95 -7.01
C TYR A 44 -8.64 14.45 -7.11
N LEU A 45 -7.70 13.57 -7.47
CA LEU A 45 -6.27 13.91 -7.55
C LEU A 45 -5.95 14.81 -8.76
N LYS A 46 -6.75 14.74 -9.82
CA LYS A 46 -6.61 15.53 -11.03
C LYS A 46 -7.98 16.00 -11.52
N SER A 47 -8.01 17.13 -12.21
CA SER A 47 -9.18 17.56 -12.95
C SER A 47 -9.27 16.86 -14.30
N VAL A 48 -10.47 16.84 -14.88
CA VAL A 48 -10.66 16.35 -16.25
C VAL A 48 -9.81 17.16 -17.21
N ASN A 49 -9.07 16.47 -18.07
CA ASN A 49 -8.23 17.08 -19.09
C ASN A 49 -8.14 16.14 -20.30
N GLU A 50 -8.81 16.48 -21.40
CA GLU A 50 -8.83 15.64 -22.60
C GLU A 50 -7.46 15.55 -23.26
N ASP A 51 -6.62 16.58 -23.17
CA ASP A 51 -5.25 16.54 -23.70
C ASP A 51 -4.40 15.48 -22.99
N GLU A 52 -4.56 15.30 -21.68
CA GLU A 52 -3.85 14.25 -20.93
C GLU A 52 -4.46 12.86 -21.15
N LEU A 53 -5.75 12.78 -21.47
CA LEU A 53 -6.37 11.53 -21.90
C LEU A 53 -5.84 11.11 -23.27
N GLU A 54 -5.67 12.02 -24.22
CA GLU A 54 -5.10 11.72 -25.54
C GLU A 54 -3.58 11.50 -25.50
N LYS A 55 -2.85 12.32 -24.75
CA LYS A 55 -1.38 12.32 -24.69
C LYS A 55 -0.94 11.78 -23.33
N PRO A 56 -0.59 10.48 -23.22
CA PRO A 56 -0.41 9.82 -21.94
C PRO A 56 0.62 10.51 -21.03
N THR A 57 0.28 10.63 -19.75
CA THR A 57 1.14 11.13 -18.67
C THR A 57 1.23 10.09 -17.55
N ASP A 58 2.18 10.26 -16.63
CA ASP A 58 2.35 9.46 -15.41
C ASP A 58 1.12 9.50 -14.47
N LYS A 59 0.29 10.54 -14.58
CA LYS A 59 -0.94 10.71 -13.80
C LYS A 59 -2.22 10.54 -14.62
N ARG A 60 -2.14 10.03 -15.86
CA ARG A 60 -3.30 9.83 -16.77
C ARG A 60 -4.44 9.05 -16.14
N MET A 61 -4.13 8.03 -15.32
CA MET A 61 -5.14 7.21 -14.66
C MET A 61 -6.07 8.03 -13.76
N PHE A 62 -5.56 9.06 -13.09
CA PHE A 62 -6.37 9.91 -12.22
C PHE A 62 -7.21 10.93 -13.02
N VAL A 63 -6.71 11.37 -14.19
CA VAL A 63 -7.51 12.16 -15.14
C VAL A 63 -8.65 11.31 -15.71
N LEU A 64 -8.39 10.02 -15.97
CA LEU A 64 -9.39 9.05 -16.40
C LEU A 64 -10.46 8.82 -15.33
N ALA A 65 -10.05 8.64 -14.07
CA ALA A 65 -10.97 8.56 -12.92
C ALA A 65 -11.88 9.80 -12.83
N ALA A 66 -11.30 10.99 -12.96
CA ALA A 66 -12.04 12.25 -12.96
C ALA A 66 -13.03 12.35 -14.14
N ALA A 67 -12.63 11.90 -15.33
CA ALA A 67 -13.49 11.92 -16.52
C ALA A 67 -14.70 10.98 -16.38
N ILE A 68 -14.48 9.77 -15.85
CA ILE A 68 -15.59 8.85 -15.53
C ILE A 68 -16.52 9.49 -14.51
N LYS A 69 -15.98 10.11 -13.45
CA LYS A 69 -16.81 10.77 -12.42
C LYS A 69 -17.60 11.95 -13.00
N ALA A 70 -17.03 12.69 -13.96
CA ALA A 70 -17.70 13.77 -14.67
C ALA A 70 -18.76 13.28 -15.68
N GLY A 71 -19.00 11.98 -15.79
CA GLY A 71 -20.06 11.39 -16.62
C GLY A 71 -19.64 11.06 -18.06
N TYR A 72 -18.34 10.99 -18.37
CA TYR A 72 -17.89 10.60 -19.70
C TYR A 72 -18.25 9.14 -19.97
N THR A 73 -18.72 8.85 -21.19
CA THR A 73 -18.99 7.47 -21.62
C THR A 73 -17.68 6.71 -21.84
N THR A 74 -17.72 5.39 -21.65
CA THR A 74 -16.59 4.51 -21.94
C THR A 74 -16.17 4.59 -23.40
N GLU A 75 -17.12 4.76 -24.32
CA GLU A 75 -16.84 5.02 -25.74
C GLU A 75 -16.03 6.31 -25.95
N LYS A 76 -16.42 7.42 -25.31
CA LYS A 76 -15.67 8.68 -25.41
C LYS A 76 -14.25 8.51 -24.87
N ILE A 77 -14.09 7.86 -23.71
CA ILE A 77 -12.78 7.63 -23.11
C ILE A 77 -11.95 6.69 -23.98
N TYR A 78 -12.53 5.65 -24.58
CA TYR A 78 -11.86 4.78 -25.54
C TYR A 78 -11.34 5.58 -26.73
N GLN A 79 -12.15 6.49 -27.30
CA GLN A 79 -11.71 7.28 -28.45
C GLN A 79 -10.50 8.16 -28.13
N LEU A 80 -10.46 8.77 -26.95
CA LEU A 80 -9.33 9.58 -26.49
C LEU A 80 -8.12 8.71 -26.13
N THR A 81 -8.34 7.59 -25.44
CA THR A 81 -7.26 6.89 -24.76
C THR A 81 -6.70 5.68 -25.48
N LYS A 82 -7.52 5.04 -26.31
CA LYS A 82 -7.34 3.72 -26.92
C LYS A 82 -7.14 2.57 -25.92
N ILE A 83 -7.46 2.79 -24.64
CA ILE A 83 -7.52 1.73 -23.62
C ILE A 83 -8.77 0.90 -23.88
N ASP A 84 -8.63 -0.42 -23.97
CA ASP A 84 -9.74 -1.32 -24.28
C ASP A 84 -10.95 -1.11 -23.37
N GLN A 85 -12.14 -1.21 -23.96
CA GLN A 85 -13.40 -0.92 -23.28
C GLN A 85 -13.67 -1.83 -22.08
N TRP A 86 -13.14 -3.06 -22.09
CA TRP A 86 -13.25 -3.97 -20.96
C TRP A 86 -12.62 -3.35 -19.70
N PHE A 87 -11.39 -2.81 -19.81
CA PHE A 87 -10.72 -2.16 -18.68
C PHE A 87 -11.47 -0.90 -18.24
N LEU A 88 -11.96 -0.11 -19.21
CA LEU A 88 -12.70 1.12 -18.90
C LEU A 88 -14.00 0.84 -18.14
N GLU A 89 -14.70 -0.25 -18.48
CA GLU A 89 -15.91 -0.66 -17.74
C GLU A 89 -15.57 -1.14 -16.33
N LYS A 90 -14.45 -1.85 -16.14
CA LYS A 90 -13.98 -2.23 -14.79
C LYS A 90 -13.59 -1.02 -13.95
N MET A 91 -12.91 -0.03 -14.54
CA MET A 91 -12.60 1.25 -13.87
C MET A 91 -13.88 2.03 -13.54
N ARG A 92 -14.89 1.96 -14.42
CA ARG A 92 -16.21 2.56 -14.17
C ARG A 92 -16.92 1.92 -12.98
N ASN A 93 -16.84 0.60 -12.81
CA ASN A 93 -17.41 -0.09 -11.64
C ASN A 93 -16.90 0.52 -10.33
N ILE A 94 -15.60 0.83 -10.27
CA ILE A 94 -14.97 1.46 -9.09
C ILE A 94 -15.58 2.84 -8.85
N ILE A 95 -15.67 3.70 -9.86
CA ILE A 95 -16.22 5.06 -9.71
C ILE A 95 -17.71 5.07 -9.37
N VAL A 96 -18.49 4.17 -9.97
CA VAL A 96 -19.91 4.00 -9.64
C VAL A 96 -20.08 3.61 -8.17
N TYR A 97 -19.23 2.69 -7.68
CA TYR A 97 -19.28 2.28 -6.28
C TYR A 97 -18.77 3.37 -5.33
N GLN A 98 -17.75 4.14 -5.74
CA GLN A 98 -17.28 5.31 -5.01
C GLN A 98 -18.40 6.34 -4.82
N ASN A 99 -19.16 6.66 -5.87
CA ASN A 99 -20.30 7.57 -5.77
C ASN A 99 -21.36 7.04 -4.78
N ARG A 100 -21.66 5.73 -4.85
CA ARG A 100 -22.57 5.10 -3.87
C ARG A 100 -22.07 5.23 -2.44
N LEU A 101 -20.76 5.11 -2.19
CA LEU A 101 -20.19 5.30 -0.85
C LEU A 101 -20.30 6.75 -0.39
N GLU A 102 -20.12 7.73 -1.28
CA GLU A 102 -20.22 9.16 -0.96
C GLU A 102 -21.65 9.61 -0.62
N ASP A 103 -22.66 8.91 -1.15
CA ASP A 103 -24.06 9.12 -0.80
C ASP A 103 -24.43 8.55 0.59
N LEU A 104 -23.52 7.79 1.20
CA LEU A 104 -23.72 7.15 2.50
C LEU A 104 -22.96 7.87 3.61
N GLU A 105 -23.54 7.81 4.81
CA GLU A 105 -22.84 8.14 6.05
C GLU A 105 -22.27 6.87 6.67
N GLN A 106 -21.23 6.99 7.50
CA GLN A 106 -20.59 5.84 8.15
C GLN A 106 -21.58 4.92 8.89
N THR A 107 -22.57 5.50 9.58
CA THR A 107 -23.60 4.76 10.33
C THR A 107 -24.49 3.88 9.46
N LYS A 108 -24.53 4.14 8.14
CA LYS A 108 -25.34 3.43 7.16
C LYS A 108 -24.53 2.39 6.37
N LEU A 109 -23.24 2.21 6.67
CA LEU A 109 -22.43 1.16 6.06
C LEU A 109 -22.88 -0.21 6.58
N THR A 110 -23.66 -0.92 5.77
CA THR A 110 -24.06 -2.30 6.04
C THR A 110 -22.92 -3.28 5.73
N TYR A 111 -23.03 -4.50 6.26
CA TYR A 111 -22.09 -5.59 5.97
C TYR A 111 -21.87 -5.78 4.47
N GLU A 112 -22.96 -5.85 3.68
CA GLU A 112 -22.90 -6.07 2.24
C GLU A 112 -22.20 -4.92 1.51
N VAL A 113 -22.47 -3.67 1.90
CA VAL A 113 -21.86 -2.49 1.29
C VAL A 113 -20.36 -2.49 1.55
N LEU A 114 -19.96 -2.76 2.80
CA LEU A 114 -18.56 -2.75 3.22
C LEU A 114 -17.80 -3.92 2.58
N LEU A 115 -18.32 -5.14 2.66
CA LEU A 115 -17.71 -6.32 2.02
C LEU A 115 -17.53 -6.11 0.52
N ARG A 116 -18.55 -5.57 -0.17
CA ARG A 116 -18.47 -5.32 -1.60
C ARG A 116 -17.45 -4.23 -1.94
N ALA A 117 -17.30 -3.20 -1.10
CA ALA A 117 -16.22 -2.21 -1.26
C ALA A 117 -14.85 -2.89 -1.19
N LYS A 118 -14.63 -3.74 -0.18
CA LYS A 118 -13.37 -4.46 -0.01
C LYS A 118 -13.08 -5.44 -1.15
N GLN A 119 -14.10 -6.15 -1.64
CA GLN A 119 -13.99 -7.04 -2.82
C GLN A 119 -13.62 -6.31 -4.12
N LEU A 120 -13.94 -5.01 -4.22
CA LEU A 120 -13.53 -4.15 -5.33
C LEU A 120 -12.14 -3.52 -5.10
N GLY A 121 -11.48 -3.82 -3.99
CA GLY A 121 -10.14 -3.32 -3.66
C GLY A 121 -10.09 -1.97 -2.94
N PHE A 122 -11.21 -1.45 -2.42
CA PHE A 122 -11.19 -0.19 -1.69
C PHE A 122 -10.42 -0.35 -0.37
N SER A 123 -9.48 0.57 -0.10
CA SER A 123 -8.83 0.66 1.21
C SER A 123 -9.79 1.24 2.26
N ASP A 124 -9.54 0.95 3.53
CA ASP A 124 -10.24 1.51 4.67
C ASP A 124 -10.12 3.04 4.66
N LYS A 125 -8.94 3.57 4.26
CA LYS A 125 -8.70 5.00 4.05
C LYS A 125 -9.57 5.60 2.93
N GLN A 126 -9.70 4.94 1.79
CA GLN A 126 -10.55 5.41 0.69
C GLN A 126 -12.03 5.41 1.07
N ILE A 127 -12.50 4.36 1.78
CA ILE A 127 -13.87 4.28 2.29
C ILE A 127 -14.10 5.40 3.31
N ALA A 128 -13.17 5.59 4.25
CA ALA A 128 -13.23 6.63 5.26
C ALA A 128 -13.37 8.03 4.64
N MET A 129 -12.60 8.33 3.59
CA MET A 129 -12.72 9.59 2.86
C MET A 129 -14.10 9.77 2.22
N ALA A 130 -14.68 8.71 1.64
CA ALA A 130 -16.00 8.76 1.01
C ALA A 130 -17.12 9.05 2.01
N VAL A 131 -17.10 8.38 3.17
CA VAL A 131 -18.15 8.53 4.21
C VAL A 131 -17.83 9.55 5.29
N LYS A 132 -16.77 10.36 5.10
CA LYS A 132 -16.29 11.41 6.03
C LYS A 132 -15.98 10.87 7.44
N SER A 133 -15.24 9.77 7.50
CA SER A 133 -14.79 9.10 8.72
C SER A 133 -13.25 9.03 8.79
N THR A 134 -12.72 8.25 9.72
CA THR A 134 -11.29 7.94 9.86
C THR A 134 -11.00 6.49 9.46
N GLU A 135 -9.78 6.24 8.98
CA GLU A 135 -9.33 4.89 8.59
C GLU A 135 -9.49 3.87 9.73
N LEU A 136 -9.11 4.25 10.96
CA LEU A 136 -9.27 3.40 12.15
C LEU A 136 -10.73 3.05 12.45
N ALA A 137 -11.67 3.99 12.25
CA ALA A 137 -13.07 3.73 12.51
C ALA A 137 -13.66 2.73 11.51
N ILE A 138 -13.28 2.84 10.23
CA ILE A 138 -13.66 1.87 9.20
C ILE A 138 -13.03 0.49 9.47
N ARG A 139 -11.74 0.44 9.83
CA ARG A 139 -11.06 -0.80 10.22
C ARG A 139 -11.78 -1.48 11.40
N LYS A 140 -12.13 -0.72 12.44
CA LYS A 140 -12.84 -1.24 13.61
C LYS A 140 -14.20 -1.82 13.22
N GLN A 141 -15.00 -1.07 12.48
CA GLN A 141 -16.31 -1.53 11.99
C GLN A 141 -16.19 -2.79 11.14
N ARG A 142 -15.17 -2.84 10.27
CA ARG A 142 -14.85 -4.00 9.43
C ARG A 142 -14.53 -5.25 10.27
N LYS A 143 -13.70 -5.12 11.31
CA LYS A 143 -13.39 -6.22 12.25
C LYS A 143 -14.61 -6.67 13.05
N GLU A 144 -15.42 -5.74 13.56
CA GLU A 144 -16.66 -6.03 14.30
C GLU A 144 -17.68 -6.81 13.44
N MET A 145 -17.70 -6.53 12.14
CA MET A 145 -18.53 -7.23 11.16
C MET A 145 -17.89 -8.53 10.62
N SER A 146 -16.71 -8.92 11.12
CA SER A 146 -15.94 -10.09 10.63
C SER A 146 -15.64 -10.04 9.12
N ILE A 147 -15.44 -8.84 8.57
CA ILE A 147 -15.04 -8.64 7.17
C ILE A 147 -13.50 -8.60 7.12
N LEU A 148 -12.88 -9.76 7.06
CA LEU A 148 -11.41 -9.90 7.03
C LEU A 148 -10.97 -10.44 5.67
N PRO A 149 -9.77 -10.09 5.18
CA PRO A 149 -9.23 -10.71 3.99
C PRO A 149 -8.84 -12.16 4.27
N PHE A 150 -8.89 -13.00 3.24
CA PHE A 150 -8.38 -14.36 3.26
C PHE A 150 -6.98 -14.43 2.64
N VAL A 151 -6.16 -15.34 3.18
CA VAL A 151 -4.80 -15.60 2.69
C VAL A 151 -4.86 -16.70 1.64
N LYS A 152 -4.40 -16.39 0.43
CA LYS A 152 -4.40 -17.31 -0.71
C LYS A 152 -3.00 -17.58 -1.22
N GLN A 153 -2.76 -18.81 -1.68
CA GLN A 153 -1.47 -19.25 -2.22
C GLN A 153 -1.40 -19.06 -3.74
N ILE A 154 -0.20 -18.80 -4.25
CA ILE A 154 0.13 -18.79 -5.67
C ILE A 154 0.79 -20.12 -6.00
N ASP A 155 0.10 -20.96 -6.75
CA ASP A 155 0.47 -22.37 -6.94
C ASP A 155 0.82 -22.74 -8.39
N THR A 156 0.73 -21.79 -9.32
CA THR A 156 0.92 -21.94 -10.78
C THR A 156 -0.09 -22.82 -11.52
N VAL A 157 -0.93 -23.58 -10.81
CA VAL A 157 -1.82 -24.63 -11.37
C VAL A 157 -3.29 -24.43 -10.98
N ALA A 158 -3.65 -23.27 -10.45
CA ALA A 158 -5.02 -22.92 -10.08
C ALA A 158 -5.69 -23.96 -9.18
N ALA A 159 -4.94 -24.42 -8.16
CA ALA A 159 -5.31 -25.43 -7.17
C ALA A 159 -5.58 -26.84 -7.73
N GLU A 160 -5.12 -27.16 -8.95
CA GLU A 160 -5.15 -28.55 -9.46
C GLU A 160 -4.33 -29.50 -8.58
N TRP A 161 -3.20 -29.00 -8.06
CA TRP A 161 -2.32 -29.73 -7.14
C TRP A 161 -2.11 -28.94 -5.85
N PRO A 162 -1.93 -29.62 -4.70
CA PRO A 162 -1.61 -28.95 -3.44
C PRO A 162 -0.34 -28.10 -3.58
N ALA A 163 -0.48 -26.80 -3.35
CA ALA A 163 0.62 -25.87 -3.38
C ALA A 163 1.58 -26.15 -2.22
N SER A 164 2.85 -26.39 -2.52
CA SER A 164 3.93 -26.36 -1.52
C SER A 164 4.61 -24.99 -1.45
N THR A 165 4.05 -23.98 -2.13
CA THR A 165 4.62 -22.64 -2.19
C THR A 165 4.27 -21.84 -0.95
N ASN A 166 5.21 -20.99 -0.55
CA ASN A 166 5.08 -20.02 0.53
C ASN A 166 4.66 -18.63 0.01
N TYR A 167 4.14 -18.56 -1.21
CA TYR A 167 3.87 -17.32 -1.91
C TYR A 167 2.39 -16.93 -1.80
N LEU A 168 2.11 -15.81 -1.15
CA LEU A 168 0.80 -15.47 -0.59
C LEU A 168 0.31 -14.09 -1.05
N TYR A 169 -1.00 -13.94 -1.14
CA TYR A 169 -1.67 -12.65 -1.28
C TYR A 169 -2.98 -12.64 -0.47
N LEU A 170 -3.47 -11.46 -0.15
CA LEU A 170 -4.73 -11.24 0.55
C LEU A 170 -5.87 -10.99 -0.44
N THR A 171 -7.07 -11.48 -0.14
CA THR A 171 -8.25 -11.14 -0.94
C THR A 171 -9.54 -11.21 -0.14
N TYR A 172 -10.46 -10.31 -0.44
CA TYR A 172 -11.83 -10.35 0.10
C TYR A 172 -12.77 -11.20 -0.76
N ASN A 173 -12.30 -11.68 -1.91
CA ASN A 173 -13.03 -12.57 -2.81
C ASN A 173 -12.74 -14.04 -2.48
N GLY A 174 -12.56 -14.37 -1.20
CA GLY A 174 -12.31 -15.71 -0.69
C GLY A 174 -13.36 -16.14 0.33
N THR A 175 -13.32 -17.41 0.72
CA THR A 175 -14.19 -17.99 1.75
C THR A 175 -13.42 -18.73 2.85
N SER A 176 -12.12 -18.95 2.65
CA SER A 176 -11.23 -19.64 3.60
C SER A 176 -9.77 -19.24 3.31
N HIS A 177 -8.88 -19.46 4.28
CA HIS A 177 -7.43 -19.38 4.07
C HIS A 177 -6.92 -20.68 3.44
N ASP A 178 -5.86 -20.61 2.65
CA ASP A 178 -5.22 -21.78 2.04
C ASP A 178 -4.21 -22.47 2.98
N LEU A 179 -3.88 -21.83 4.10
CA LEU A 179 -2.89 -22.30 5.08
C LEU A 179 -3.31 -21.99 6.52
N GLY A 180 -2.68 -22.68 7.47
CA GLY A 180 -2.85 -22.42 8.90
C GLY A 180 -1.84 -21.40 9.45
N PHE A 181 -2.09 -20.85 10.63
CA PHE A 181 -1.29 -19.77 11.22
C PHE A 181 -0.60 -20.22 12.53
N PRO A 182 0.50 -20.99 12.45
CA PRO A 182 1.30 -21.29 13.62
C PRO A 182 2.09 -20.04 14.05
N GLU A 183 2.21 -19.83 15.35
CA GLU A 183 2.99 -18.74 15.95
C GLU A 183 4.51 -18.93 15.75
N GLY A 184 5.30 -17.93 16.17
CA GLY A 184 6.77 -18.01 16.22
C GLY A 184 7.48 -17.49 14.97
N TYR A 185 6.77 -16.74 14.12
CA TYR A 185 7.37 -16.06 12.98
C TYR A 185 7.85 -14.66 13.36
N VAL A 186 8.88 -14.18 12.66
CA VAL A 186 9.32 -12.78 12.70
C VAL A 186 8.96 -12.14 11.37
N MET A 187 8.25 -11.01 11.42
CA MET A 187 7.83 -10.29 10.22
C MET A 187 8.89 -9.26 9.82
N VAL A 188 9.28 -9.24 8.55
CA VAL A 188 10.20 -8.26 7.96
C VAL A 188 9.44 -7.51 6.87
N ILE A 189 9.46 -6.18 6.92
CA ILE A 189 8.80 -5.34 5.93
C ILE A 189 9.83 -4.84 4.92
N GLY A 190 9.53 -5.03 3.63
CA GLY A 190 10.41 -4.65 2.53
C GLY A 190 10.36 -3.17 2.18
N SER A 191 11.02 -2.84 1.06
CA SER A 191 11.17 -1.46 0.60
C SER A 191 10.06 -0.96 -0.29
N GLY A 192 9.21 -1.85 -0.81
CA GLY A 192 8.21 -1.50 -1.80
C GLY A 192 8.84 -1.07 -3.12
N VAL A 193 8.19 -0.11 -3.79
CA VAL A 193 8.58 0.35 -5.12
C VAL A 193 9.91 1.10 -5.11
N TYR A 194 10.78 0.79 -6.08
CA TYR A 194 11.99 1.58 -6.30
C TYR A 194 11.68 2.99 -6.77
N ARG A 195 12.38 3.95 -6.18
CA ARG A 195 12.33 5.38 -6.52
C ARG A 195 13.73 5.97 -6.38
N ILE A 196 13.95 7.14 -6.96
CA ILE A 196 15.22 7.86 -6.75
C ILE A 196 15.39 8.14 -5.25
N GLY A 197 16.48 7.64 -4.67
CA GLY A 197 16.75 7.71 -3.22
C GLY A 197 16.25 6.52 -2.40
N SER A 198 15.56 5.55 -3.02
CA SER A 198 15.16 4.29 -2.40
C SER A 198 15.19 3.17 -3.44
N SER A 199 16.32 2.47 -3.53
CA SER A 199 16.59 1.44 -4.53
C SER A 199 16.98 0.11 -3.87
N VAL A 200 17.77 -0.70 -4.57
CA VAL A 200 18.18 -2.07 -4.21
C VAL A 200 18.91 -2.15 -2.86
N GLU A 201 19.49 -1.05 -2.36
CA GLU A 201 20.16 -1.04 -1.06
C GLU A 201 19.25 -1.47 0.10
N PHE A 202 17.96 -1.08 0.06
CA PHE A 202 17.01 -1.47 1.10
C PHE A 202 16.54 -2.92 0.91
N ASP A 203 16.46 -3.40 -0.33
CA ASP A 203 16.20 -4.82 -0.60
C ASP A 203 17.34 -5.69 -0.05
N TRP A 204 18.59 -5.26 -0.26
CA TRP A 204 19.77 -5.95 0.26
C TRP A 204 19.77 -6.03 1.79
N CYS A 205 19.39 -4.95 2.48
CA CYS A 205 19.23 -4.94 3.94
C CYS A 205 18.16 -5.93 4.40
N ALA A 206 16.99 -5.96 3.74
CA ALA A 206 15.91 -6.87 4.08
C ALA A 206 16.30 -8.34 3.84
N VAL A 207 16.91 -8.67 2.71
CA VAL A 207 17.40 -10.02 2.38
C VAL A 207 18.48 -10.47 3.37
N SER A 208 19.41 -9.58 3.73
CA SER A 208 20.43 -9.88 4.74
C SER A 208 19.78 -10.19 6.10
N CYS A 209 18.77 -9.41 6.51
CA CYS A 209 18.03 -9.65 7.74
C CYS A 209 17.31 -11.02 7.73
N LEU A 210 16.64 -11.37 6.63
CA LEU A 210 15.96 -12.66 6.47
C LEU A 210 16.94 -13.84 6.60
N ARG A 211 18.13 -13.72 5.99
CA ARG A 211 19.18 -14.74 6.07
C ARG A 211 19.70 -14.92 7.49
N GLU A 212 19.94 -13.83 8.22
CA GLU A 212 20.40 -13.92 9.61
C GLU A 212 19.32 -14.48 10.55
N LEU A 213 18.05 -14.11 10.37
CA LEU A 213 16.95 -14.72 11.11
C LEU A 213 16.89 -16.24 10.86
N ARG A 214 17.06 -16.68 9.61
CA ARG A 214 17.14 -18.10 9.26
C ARG A 214 18.33 -18.80 9.92
N ASN A 215 19.50 -18.16 9.97
CA ASN A 215 20.69 -18.68 10.67
C ASN A 215 20.45 -18.84 12.18
N LEU A 216 19.63 -17.97 12.76
CA LEU A 216 19.19 -18.05 14.16
C LEU A 216 18.05 -19.06 14.39
N GLY A 217 17.64 -19.81 13.36
CA GLY A 217 16.55 -20.79 13.43
C GLY A 217 15.16 -20.16 13.58
N LYS A 218 15.00 -18.87 13.25
CA LYS A 218 13.72 -18.16 13.27
C LYS A 218 12.99 -18.35 11.94
N LYS A 219 11.67 -18.55 12.01
CA LYS A 219 10.82 -18.53 10.83
C LYS A 219 10.49 -17.09 10.45
N THR A 220 10.41 -16.81 9.16
CA THR A 220 10.27 -15.43 8.66
C THR A 220 9.04 -15.22 7.79
N ILE A 221 8.41 -14.06 7.96
CA ILE A 221 7.37 -13.54 7.07
C ILE A 221 7.96 -12.32 6.36
N MET A 222 8.02 -12.32 5.04
CA MET A 222 8.37 -11.15 4.24
C MET A 222 7.11 -10.50 3.67
N VAL A 223 6.98 -9.17 3.82
CA VAL A 223 5.92 -8.39 3.18
C VAL A 223 6.56 -7.38 2.24
N ASN A 224 6.39 -7.57 0.93
CA ASN A 224 6.89 -6.66 -0.10
C ASN A 224 6.11 -6.87 -1.42
N TYR A 225 6.15 -5.91 -2.33
CA TYR A 225 5.35 -5.93 -3.57
C TYR A 225 6.12 -5.52 -4.83
N ASN A 226 7.45 -5.43 -4.73
CA ASN A 226 8.29 -5.13 -5.86
C ASN A 226 8.61 -6.42 -6.64
N PRO A 227 8.25 -6.54 -7.92
CA PRO A 227 8.51 -7.75 -8.68
C PRO A 227 9.98 -7.93 -9.09
N GLU A 228 10.80 -6.88 -8.98
CA GLU A 228 12.22 -6.90 -9.39
C GLU A 228 13.18 -7.35 -8.27
N THR A 229 12.68 -7.50 -7.03
CA THR A 229 13.52 -7.68 -5.83
C THR A 229 13.81 -9.14 -5.52
N VAL A 230 14.96 -9.40 -4.88
CA VAL A 230 15.29 -10.74 -4.37
C VAL A 230 14.44 -11.05 -3.14
N SER A 231 14.05 -10.05 -2.34
CA SER A 231 13.18 -10.30 -1.19
C SER A 231 11.80 -10.87 -1.53
N THR A 232 11.34 -10.68 -2.76
CA THR A 232 10.09 -11.26 -3.27
C THR A 232 10.30 -12.56 -4.03
N ASP A 233 11.49 -13.15 -3.96
CA ASP A 233 11.71 -14.53 -4.35
C ASP A 233 11.19 -15.47 -3.26
N TYR A 234 10.60 -16.58 -3.69
CA TYR A 234 9.89 -17.52 -2.81
C TYR A 234 10.87 -18.28 -1.91
N ASP A 235 12.16 -18.37 -2.23
CA ASP A 235 13.14 -19.10 -1.42
C ASP A 235 13.78 -18.27 -0.28
N MET A 236 13.48 -16.96 -0.21
CA MET A 236 14.09 -16.04 0.77
C MET A 236 13.42 -16.02 2.15
N SER A 237 12.15 -16.39 2.26
CA SER A 237 11.39 -16.38 3.53
C SER A 237 10.56 -17.65 3.70
N ASP A 238 10.05 -17.93 4.90
CA ASP A 238 9.13 -19.06 5.09
C ASP A 238 7.71 -18.74 4.62
N ARG A 239 7.35 -17.45 4.56
CA ARG A 239 6.11 -16.90 4.01
C ARG A 239 6.38 -15.57 3.34
N LEU A 240 6.02 -15.45 2.07
CA LEU A 240 6.09 -14.22 1.32
C LEU A 240 4.68 -13.71 1.04
N TYR A 241 4.31 -12.58 1.64
CA TYR A 241 3.10 -11.85 1.28
C TYR A 241 3.43 -10.80 0.22
N PHE A 242 2.95 -11.02 -1.00
CA PHE A 242 3.03 -10.05 -2.09
C PHE A 242 1.95 -8.98 -1.95
N GLU A 243 2.13 -8.10 -0.97
CA GLU A 243 1.09 -7.21 -0.50
C GLU A 243 1.58 -5.80 -0.24
N GLU A 244 0.61 -4.88 -0.21
CA GLU A 244 0.83 -3.46 0.02
C GLU A 244 1.45 -3.21 1.40
N ILE A 245 2.45 -2.33 1.46
CA ILE A 245 3.04 -1.87 2.72
C ILE A 245 2.25 -0.64 3.18
N SER A 246 1.09 -0.89 3.79
CA SER A 246 0.28 0.13 4.45
C SER A 246 -0.13 -0.33 5.84
N PHE A 247 -0.50 0.62 6.70
CA PHE A 247 -0.96 0.31 8.05
C PHE A 247 -2.10 -0.73 8.04
N GLU A 248 -3.08 -0.57 7.16
CA GLU A 248 -4.21 -1.49 7.04
C GLU A 248 -3.76 -2.94 6.75
N VAL A 249 -2.93 -3.12 5.73
CA VAL A 249 -2.56 -4.44 5.22
C VAL A 249 -1.54 -5.12 6.13
N VAL A 250 -0.53 -4.38 6.60
CA VAL A 250 0.46 -4.91 7.54
C VAL A 250 -0.22 -5.33 8.85
N MET A 251 -1.18 -4.55 9.33
CA MET A 251 -1.94 -4.92 10.53
C MET A 251 -2.89 -6.10 10.29
N ASP A 252 -3.49 -6.24 9.10
CA ASP A 252 -4.29 -7.43 8.74
C ASP A 252 -3.42 -8.71 8.76
N ILE A 253 -2.19 -8.65 8.23
CA ILE A 253 -1.25 -9.78 8.28
C ILE A 253 -0.81 -10.03 9.73
N TYR A 254 -0.47 -8.98 10.48
CA TYR A 254 -0.03 -9.10 11.88
C TYR A 254 -1.11 -9.73 12.78
N ASP A 255 -2.36 -9.25 12.67
CA ASP A 255 -3.50 -9.79 13.40
C ASP A 255 -3.73 -11.28 13.10
N GLN A 256 -3.48 -11.70 11.85
CA GLN A 256 -3.72 -13.06 11.39
C GLN A 256 -2.57 -14.03 11.71
N GLU A 257 -1.33 -13.57 11.60
CA GLU A 257 -0.10 -14.37 11.78
C GLU A 257 0.40 -14.39 13.22
N ALA A 258 0.03 -13.41 14.04
CA ALA A 258 0.50 -13.22 15.41
C ALA A 258 2.04 -13.41 15.55
N PRO A 259 2.86 -12.66 14.79
CA PRO A 259 4.30 -12.82 14.81
C PRO A 259 4.91 -12.40 16.16
N GLU A 260 6.12 -12.88 16.46
CA GLU A 260 6.90 -12.46 17.65
C GLU A 260 7.16 -10.94 17.66
N GLY A 261 7.22 -10.34 16.47
CA GLY A 261 7.34 -8.90 16.24
C GLY A 261 7.66 -8.56 14.79
N ILE A 262 7.72 -7.26 14.50
CA ILE A 262 7.94 -6.68 13.18
C ILE A 262 9.28 -5.95 13.13
N ILE A 263 10.08 -6.21 12.10
CA ILE A 263 11.29 -5.46 11.76
C ILE A 263 10.96 -4.49 10.61
N LEU A 264 10.99 -3.19 10.90
CA LEU A 264 10.70 -2.11 9.94
C LEU A 264 11.98 -1.44 9.39
N SER A 265 13.07 -1.47 10.16
CA SER A 265 14.28 -0.67 9.92
C SER A 265 15.11 -1.05 8.70
N MET A 266 14.67 -2.06 7.93
CA MET A 266 15.41 -2.58 6.77
C MET A 266 14.82 -2.13 5.43
N GLY A 267 13.57 -1.67 5.39
CA GLY A 267 12.86 -1.32 4.15
C GLY A 267 12.81 0.18 3.82
N GLY A 268 13.62 1.02 4.48
CA GLY A 268 13.68 2.45 4.18
C GLY A 268 12.46 3.24 4.68
N GLN A 269 12.03 4.26 3.93
CA GLN A 269 11.06 5.25 4.43
C GLN A 269 9.64 4.68 4.56
N LEU A 270 9.20 3.82 3.64
CA LEU A 270 7.81 3.36 3.60
C LEU A 270 7.40 2.57 4.87
N PRO A 271 8.20 1.61 5.38
CA PRO A 271 7.93 0.97 6.67
C PRO A 271 8.07 1.92 7.87
N ASN A 272 9.00 2.87 7.83
CA ASN A 272 9.16 3.88 8.88
C ASN A 272 7.91 4.76 9.01
N ASN A 273 7.31 5.17 7.89
CA ASN A 273 6.13 6.02 7.86
C ASN A 273 4.91 5.40 8.57
N ILE A 274 4.81 4.07 8.61
CA ILE A 274 3.70 3.36 9.29
C ILE A 274 4.06 2.89 10.70
N ALA A 275 5.31 3.09 11.15
CA ALA A 275 5.80 2.55 12.42
C ALA A 275 4.99 3.03 13.63
N MET A 276 4.70 4.34 13.69
CA MET A 276 3.91 4.92 14.78
C MET A 276 2.45 4.46 14.77
N ASP A 277 1.86 4.27 13.60
CA ASP A 277 0.47 3.80 13.48
C ASP A 277 0.33 2.34 13.91
N LEU A 278 1.30 1.50 13.53
CA LEU A 278 1.41 0.13 14.03
C LEU A 278 1.62 0.10 15.55
N HIS A 279 2.51 0.94 16.08
CA HIS A 279 2.77 1.03 17.51
C HIS A 279 1.53 1.42 18.32
N ARG A 280 0.77 2.41 17.84
CA ARG A 280 -0.48 2.85 18.47
C ARG A 280 -1.57 1.79 18.47
N GLN A 281 -1.44 0.73 17.66
CA GLN A 281 -2.30 -0.44 17.67
C GLN A 281 -1.65 -1.65 18.35
N GLU A 282 -0.64 -1.41 19.19
CA GLU A 282 0.02 -2.41 20.03
C GLU A 282 0.77 -3.50 19.23
N ALA A 283 1.09 -3.23 17.95
CA ALA A 283 1.97 -4.09 17.19
C ALA A 283 3.40 -4.04 17.77
N ARG A 284 4.00 -5.20 18.01
CA ARG A 284 5.33 -5.30 18.60
C ARG A 284 6.40 -5.03 17.55
N ILE A 285 7.01 -3.86 17.61
CA ILE A 285 8.15 -3.50 16.77
C ILE A 285 9.46 -3.95 17.43
N LEU A 286 10.32 -4.60 16.66
CA LEU A 286 11.64 -5.07 17.10
C LEU A 286 12.72 -4.07 16.68
N GLY A 287 13.72 -3.87 17.54
CA GLY A 287 14.81 -2.92 17.31
C GLY A 287 14.52 -1.54 17.90
N THR A 288 14.90 -0.49 17.19
CA THR A 288 14.64 0.90 17.59
C THR A 288 13.14 1.15 17.72
N SER A 289 12.73 1.72 18.84
CA SER A 289 11.29 1.98 19.08
C SER A 289 10.73 3.01 18.09
N PRO A 290 9.45 2.89 17.68
CA PRO A 290 8.78 3.86 16.83
C PRO A 290 8.87 5.30 17.34
N GLU A 291 8.82 5.52 18.65
CA GLU A 291 9.00 6.84 19.27
C GLU A 291 10.40 7.40 19.06
N GLN A 292 11.44 6.55 19.08
CA GLN A 292 12.80 6.98 18.79
C GLN A 292 12.99 7.31 17.31
N ILE A 293 12.30 6.60 16.41
CA ILE A 293 12.27 6.92 14.98
C ILE A 293 11.61 8.30 14.79
N ASP A 294 10.40 8.49 15.35
CA ASP A 294 9.68 9.77 15.28
C ASP A 294 10.49 10.93 15.89
N GLY A 295 11.12 10.72 17.04
CA GLY A 295 11.98 11.72 17.67
C GLY A 295 13.22 12.09 16.84
N ALA A 296 13.70 11.20 15.97
CA ALA A 296 14.82 11.46 15.06
C ALA A 296 14.37 12.10 13.73
N GLU A 297 13.19 11.76 13.22
CA GLU A 297 12.63 12.31 11.98
C GLU A 297 11.94 13.68 12.22
N ASN A 298 11.43 13.92 13.42
CA ASN A 298 10.86 15.20 13.81
C ASN A 298 11.96 16.21 14.08
N ARG A 299 12.10 17.18 13.15
CA ARG A 299 13.16 18.20 13.20
C ARG A 299 13.22 18.97 14.52
N PHE A 300 12.08 19.28 15.14
CA PHE A 300 12.04 20.00 16.42
C PHE A 300 12.54 19.13 17.56
N GLU A 301 12.11 17.87 17.61
CA GLU A 301 12.52 16.93 18.65
C GLU A 301 13.99 16.56 18.52
N PHE A 302 14.44 16.27 17.31
CA PHE A 302 15.83 15.97 17.02
C PHE A 302 16.75 17.15 17.38
N SER A 303 16.37 18.38 16.99
CA SER A 303 17.12 19.58 17.33
C SER A 303 17.22 19.79 18.84
N ARG A 304 16.12 19.62 19.58
CA ARG A 304 16.12 19.69 21.05
C ARG A 304 16.96 18.59 21.67
N MET A 305 16.98 17.40 21.08
CA MET A 305 17.83 16.30 21.53
C MET A 305 19.30 16.66 21.40
N LEU A 306 19.73 17.20 20.24
CA LEU A 306 21.11 17.64 20.03
C LEU A 306 21.53 18.72 21.03
N ASP A 307 20.68 19.70 21.28
CA ASP A 307 20.94 20.76 22.27
C ASP A 307 21.12 20.18 23.69
N ARG A 308 20.27 19.20 24.07
CA ARG A 308 20.36 18.54 25.39
C ARG A 308 21.67 17.78 25.59
N ILE A 309 22.20 17.16 24.54
CA ILE A 309 23.46 16.39 24.60
C ILE A 309 24.69 17.23 24.26
N GLY A 310 24.53 18.53 24.00
CA GLY A 310 25.63 19.45 23.67
C GLY A 310 26.26 19.22 22.30
N VAL A 311 25.54 18.60 21.36
CA VAL A 311 26.00 18.41 19.98
C VAL A 311 25.65 19.64 19.14
N LEU A 312 26.65 20.17 18.44
CA LEU A 312 26.47 21.34 17.58
C LEU A 312 25.58 21.01 16.37
N GLN A 313 24.70 21.95 16.03
CA GLN A 313 23.85 21.89 14.84
C GLN A 313 23.81 23.24 14.11
N PRO A 314 23.62 23.26 12.78
CA PRO A 314 23.43 24.51 12.05
C PRO A 314 22.25 25.30 12.58
N LYS A 315 22.37 26.63 12.59
CA LYS A 315 21.23 27.50 12.91
C LYS A 315 20.11 27.27 11.92
N TRP A 316 18.91 27.06 12.43
CA TRP A 316 17.73 26.87 11.61
C TRP A 316 16.50 27.50 12.24
N ARG A 317 15.48 27.71 11.40
CA ARG A 317 14.15 28.17 11.81
C ARG A 317 13.12 27.59 10.85
N GLU A 318 11.94 27.24 11.36
CA GLU A 318 10.76 26.99 10.52
C GLU A 318 10.10 28.32 10.18
N LEU A 319 9.78 28.52 8.91
CA LEU A 319 9.23 29.75 8.39
C LEU A 319 7.98 29.43 7.57
N THR A 320 6.88 30.11 7.87
CA THR A 320 5.58 29.91 7.20
C THR A 320 5.24 31.02 6.21
N ASN A 321 6.03 32.09 6.18
CA ASN A 321 5.84 33.20 5.25
C ASN A 321 7.19 33.73 4.74
N LEU A 322 7.12 34.41 3.59
CA LEU A 322 8.29 34.94 2.90
C LEU A 322 8.96 36.07 3.67
N GLU A 323 8.16 36.93 4.32
CA GLU A 323 8.67 38.07 5.09
C GLU A 323 9.59 37.64 6.23
N ALA A 324 9.28 36.52 6.90
CA ALA A 324 10.10 35.95 7.96
C ALA A 324 11.38 35.25 7.43
N ALA A 325 11.50 35.05 6.11
CA ALA A 325 12.64 34.41 5.47
C ALA A 325 13.71 35.38 4.96
N VAL A 326 13.35 36.65 4.77
CA VAL A 326 14.23 37.73 4.34
C VAL A 326 14.90 38.38 5.55
#